data_AF-A0A0C2F6A9-F1
#
_entry.id   AF-A0A0C2F6A9-F1
#
_cell.length_a   1.000
_cell.length_b   1.000
_cell.length_c   1.000
_cell.angle_alpha   90.00
_cell.angle_beta   90.00
_cell.angle_gamma   90.00
#
_symmetry.space_group_name_H-M   'P 1'
#
loop_
_entity.id
_entity.type
_entity.pdbx_description
1 polymer ?
#
loop_
_entity_poly.entity_id
_entity_poly.type
_entity_poly.pdbx_seq_one_letter_code
_entity_poly.pdbx_strand_id
1 'polypeptide(L)'
;MRPPPFDVHLANDIFVRINENNDTQLTQDVVARATALTPSDSERATVAALVLKVKTAIDKVMNTPDSVPGVKFEDYREVGSFKKDTALTGHTVADIVIVMQTLPT
;
A
#
# COMPACT_ATOMS: atom_id res chain seq x y z
N MET A 1 -10.78 -6.46 -32.21
CA MET A 1 -10.09 -5.78 -31.09
C MET A 1 -10.01 -4.30 -31.38
N ARG A 2 -10.26 -3.42 -30.41
CA ARG A 2 -10.05 -1.98 -30.56
C ARG A 2 -8.55 -1.70 -30.42
N PRO A 3 -7.92 -0.89 -31.30
CA PRO A 3 -6.52 -0.52 -31.12
C PRO A 3 -6.33 0.27 -29.82
N PRO A 4 -5.16 0.13 -29.16
CA PRO A 4 -4.86 0.90 -27.95
C PRO A 4 -4.90 2.41 -28.25
N PRO A 5 -5.31 3.23 -27.27
CA PRO A 5 -5.25 4.68 -27.42
C PRO A 5 -3.79 5.13 -27.55
N PHE A 6 -3.59 6.28 -28.19
CA PHE A 6 -2.28 6.89 -28.30
C PHE A 6 -1.75 7.33 -26.93
N ASP A 7 -0.46 7.05 -26.67
CA ASP A 7 0.31 7.53 -25.54
C ASP A 7 1.64 8.08 -26.06
N VAL A 8 1.90 9.37 -25.80
CA VAL A 8 3.10 10.06 -26.29
C VAL A 8 4.38 9.45 -25.72
N HIS A 9 4.35 8.93 -24.50
CA HIS A 9 5.53 8.34 -23.85
C HIS A 9 5.93 7.00 -24.48
N LEU A 10 5.01 6.34 -25.18
CA LEU A 10 5.28 5.12 -25.96
C LEU A 10 5.79 5.41 -27.38
N ALA A 11 5.83 6.68 -27.80
CA ALA A 11 6.23 7.11 -29.14
C ALA A 11 7.27 8.25 -29.10
N ASN A 12 8.08 8.31 -28.04
CA ASN A 12 9.07 9.39 -27.83
C ASN A 12 10.14 9.47 -28.93
N ASP A 13 10.46 8.37 -29.58
CA ASP A 13 11.40 8.28 -30.71
C ASP A 13 10.81 8.86 -32.01
N ILE A 14 9.48 8.85 -32.13
CA ILE A 14 8.74 9.42 -33.26
C ILE A 14 8.50 10.92 -33.05
N PHE A 15 8.11 11.32 -31.83
CA PHE A 15 7.80 12.70 -31.48
C PHE A 15 8.94 13.36 -30.69
N VAL A 16 10.09 13.51 -31.36
CA VAL A 16 11.26 14.16 -30.79
C VAL A 16 10.96 15.64 -30.53
N ARG A 17 11.24 16.10 -29.31
CA ARG A 17 11.07 17.51 -28.96
C ARG A 17 12.08 18.38 -29.69
N ILE A 18 11.60 19.51 -30.23
CA ILE A 18 12.44 20.50 -30.91
C ILE A 18 13.22 21.34 -29.89
N ASN A 19 12.63 21.60 -28.70
CA ASN A 19 13.26 22.32 -27.59
C ASN A 19 13.04 21.57 -26.28
N GLU A 20 13.97 21.72 -25.35
CA GLU A 20 13.82 21.19 -24.00
C GLU A 20 12.93 22.11 -23.14
N ASN A 21 12.11 21.50 -22.28
CA ASN A 21 11.38 22.24 -21.26
C ASN A 21 12.21 22.26 -19.99
N ASN A 22 12.27 23.42 -19.33
CA ASN A 22 12.83 23.50 -17.99
C ASN A 22 11.75 23.18 -16.94
N ASP A 23 11.69 21.92 -16.53
CA ASP A 23 10.72 21.43 -15.53
C ASP A 23 11.29 21.48 -14.09
N THR A 24 12.34 22.27 -13.84
CA THR A 24 13.03 22.32 -12.53
C THR A 24 12.08 22.71 -11.40
N GLN A 25 11.28 23.77 -11.58
CA GLN A 25 10.34 24.23 -10.54
C GLN A 25 9.27 23.18 -10.26
N LEU A 26 8.67 22.61 -11.32
CA LEU A 26 7.67 21.56 -11.17
C LEU A 26 8.24 20.34 -10.43
N THR A 27 9.48 19.96 -10.75
CA THR A 27 10.19 18.88 -10.06
C THR A 27 10.35 19.17 -8.57
N GLN A 28 10.78 20.39 -8.21
CA GLN A 28 10.91 20.81 -6.82
C GLN A 28 9.57 20.79 -6.08
N ASP A 29 8.50 21.29 -6.71
CA ASP A 29 7.16 21.34 -6.11
C ASP A 29 6.58 19.93 -5.89
N VAL A 30 6.78 19.01 -6.85
CA VAL A 30 6.34 17.61 -6.73
C VAL A 30 7.09 16.91 -5.60
N VAL A 31 8.41 17.10 -5.50
CA VAL A 31 9.22 16.53 -4.41
C VAL A 31 8.79 17.09 -3.07
N ALA A 32 8.64 18.41 -2.95
CA ALA A 32 8.19 19.06 -1.72
C ALA A 32 6.81 18.54 -1.27
N ARG A 33 5.89 18.38 -2.22
CA ARG A 33 4.56 17.83 -1.93
C ARG A 33 4.63 16.35 -1.52
N ALA A 34 5.45 15.54 -2.18
CA ALA A 34 5.64 14.14 -1.82
C ALA A 34 6.20 14.00 -0.40
N THR A 35 7.21 14.80 -0.03
CA THR A 35 7.76 14.85 1.32
C THR A 35 6.70 15.28 2.35
N ALA A 36 5.92 16.32 2.05
CA ALA A 36 4.86 16.79 2.95
C ALA A 36 3.74 15.76 3.16
N LEU A 37 3.53 14.84 2.22
CA LEU A 37 2.55 13.77 2.32
C LEU A 37 3.11 12.48 2.91
N THR A 38 4.43 12.34 3.03
CA THR A 38 5.07 11.13 3.54
C THR A 38 4.88 11.02 5.05
N PRO A 39 4.41 9.87 5.58
CA PRO A 39 4.32 9.66 7.02
C PRO A 39 5.66 9.88 7.70
N SER A 40 5.65 10.37 8.93
CA SER A 40 6.85 10.43 9.77
C SER A 40 7.32 9.04 10.18
N ASP A 41 8.59 8.91 10.59
CA ASP A 41 9.12 7.65 11.14
C ASP A 41 8.34 7.19 12.37
N SER A 42 7.92 8.12 13.22
CA SER A 42 7.11 7.82 14.40
C SER A 42 5.74 7.26 14.00
N GLU A 43 5.05 7.87 13.04
CA GLU A 43 3.75 7.37 12.55
C GLU A 43 3.90 5.95 11.99
N ARG A 44 4.92 5.71 11.15
CA ARG A 44 5.21 4.37 10.61
C ARG A 44 5.46 3.35 11.72
N ALA A 45 6.30 3.69 12.70
CA ALA A 45 6.65 2.80 13.79
C ALA A 45 5.43 2.45 14.66
N THR A 46 4.56 3.42 14.93
CA THR A 46 3.32 3.19 15.69
C THR A 46 2.39 2.22 14.96
N VAL A 47 2.15 2.41 13.66
CA VAL A 47 1.30 1.52 12.86
C VAL A 47 1.93 0.13 12.74
N ALA A 48 3.23 0.04 12.49
CA ALA A 48 3.97 -1.23 12.40
C ALA A 48 3.87 -2.03 13.71
N ALA A 49 4.00 -1.36 14.86
CA ALA A 49 3.88 -2.01 16.16
C ALA A 49 2.47 -2.57 16.41
N LEU A 50 1.42 -1.87 15.96
CA LEU A 50 0.05 -2.35 16.03
C LEU A 50 -0.18 -3.55 15.11
N VAL A 51 0.25 -3.45 13.85
CA VAL A 51 0.16 -4.54 12.86
C VAL A 51 0.84 -5.80 13.40
N LEU A 52 2.04 -5.67 13.96
CA LEU A 52 2.75 -6.80 14.56
C LEU A 52 1.95 -7.48 15.68
N LYS A 53 1.38 -6.68 16.61
CA LYS A 53 0.56 -7.22 17.71
C LYS A 53 -0.68 -7.96 17.19
N VAL A 54 -1.35 -7.40 16.19
CA VAL A 54 -2.53 -8.02 15.57
C VAL A 54 -2.14 -9.32 14.88
N LYS A 55 -1.05 -9.35 14.11
CA LYS A 55 -0.54 -10.57 13.46
C LYS A 55 -0.21 -11.66 14.47
N THR A 56 0.49 -11.33 15.56
CA THR A 56 0.76 -12.29 16.63
C THR A 56 -0.51 -12.85 17.26
N ALA A 57 -1.57 -12.03 17.40
CA ALA A 57 -2.87 -12.51 17.87
C ALA A 57 -3.54 -13.45 16.87
N ILE A 58 -3.49 -13.13 15.57
CA ILE A 58 -4.01 -14.00 14.50
C ILE A 58 -3.24 -15.33 14.46
N ASP A 59 -1.91 -15.29 14.52
CA ASP A 59 -1.05 -16.49 14.59
C ASP A 59 -1.43 -17.37 15.78
N LYS A 60 -1.72 -16.77 16.93
CA LYS A 60 -2.15 -17.53 18.11
C LYS A 60 -3.47 -18.24 17.87
N VAL A 61 -4.45 -17.58 17.23
CA VAL A 61 -5.74 -18.21 16.88
C VAL A 61 -5.55 -19.32 15.85
N MET A 62 -4.69 -19.12 14.84
CA MET A 62 -4.38 -20.14 13.84
C MET A 62 -3.75 -21.41 14.43
N ASN A 63 -2.84 -21.24 15.39
CA ASN A 63 -2.05 -22.33 15.95
C ASN A 63 -2.66 -22.97 17.21
N THR A 64 -3.75 -22.41 17.74
CA THR A 64 -4.43 -22.92 18.94
C THR A 64 -5.78 -23.51 18.55
N PRO A 65 -5.92 -24.84 18.53
CA PRO A 65 -7.21 -25.49 18.26
C PRO A 65 -8.30 -24.98 19.20
N ASP A 66 -9.48 -24.69 18.64
CA ASP A 66 -10.68 -24.24 19.37
C ASP A 66 -10.48 -23.01 20.27
N SER A 67 -9.46 -22.17 20.01
CA SER A 67 -9.27 -20.91 20.74
C SER A 67 -10.48 -19.98 20.64
N VAL A 68 -11.19 -20.02 19.52
CA VAL A 68 -12.44 -19.29 19.30
C VAL A 68 -13.40 -20.24 18.55
N PRO A 69 -14.52 -20.65 19.17
CA PRO A 69 -15.45 -21.57 18.54
C PRO A 69 -15.96 -21.07 17.18
N GLY A 70 -15.92 -21.93 16.16
CA GLY A 70 -16.42 -21.62 14.82
C GLY A 70 -15.50 -20.76 13.95
N VAL A 71 -14.41 -20.22 14.50
CA VAL A 71 -13.45 -19.40 13.76
C VAL A 71 -12.26 -20.25 13.35
N LYS A 72 -12.09 -20.46 12.05
CA LYS A 72 -10.94 -21.16 11.47
C LYS A 72 -10.31 -20.31 10.39
N PHE A 73 -9.11 -19.82 10.64
CA PHE A 73 -8.33 -19.05 9.68
C PHE A 73 -7.47 -20.01 8.84
N GLU A 74 -7.42 -19.77 7.54
CA GLU A 74 -6.56 -20.47 6.59
C GLU A 74 -5.23 -19.73 6.40
N ASP A 75 -5.30 -18.42 6.24
CA ASP A 75 -4.15 -17.55 5.97
C ASP A 75 -4.48 -16.10 6.34
N TYR A 76 -3.46 -15.24 6.46
CA TYR A 76 -3.65 -13.79 6.53
C TYR A 76 -2.52 -13.04 5.82
N ARG A 77 -2.86 -11.90 5.23
CA ARG A 77 -1.91 -11.08 4.45
C ARG A 77 -2.09 -9.61 4.74
N GLU A 78 -0.98 -8.92 5.02
CA GLU A 78 -0.92 -7.47 4.98
C GLU A 78 -1.15 -7.00 3.54
N VAL A 79 -2.01 -6.01 3.35
CA VAL A 79 -2.34 -5.40 2.06
C VAL A 79 -2.46 -3.89 2.21
N GLY A 80 -2.96 -3.22 1.16
CA GLY A 80 -3.27 -1.79 1.24
C GLY A 80 -2.05 -0.88 1.20
N SER A 81 -2.27 0.37 1.59
CA SER A 81 -1.31 1.46 1.45
C SER A 81 -0.10 1.28 2.35
N PHE A 82 -0.32 0.81 3.59
CA PHE A 82 0.75 0.52 4.55
C PHE A 82 1.71 -0.55 4.01
N LYS A 83 1.18 -1.67 3.47
CA LYS A 83 2.03 -2.73 2.92
C LYS A 83 2.83 -2.30 1.69
N LYS A 84 2.31 -1.34 0.93
CA LYS A 84 2.91 -0.85 -0.32
C LYS A 84 3.79 0.39 -0.13
N ASP A 85 4.03 0.83 1.10
CA ASP A 85 4.74 2.08 1.41
C ASP A 85 4.13 3.30 0.69
N THR A 86 2.81 3.31 0.55
CA THR A 86 2.03 4.39 -0.09
C THR A 86 1.02 5.03 0.86
N ALA A 87 1.13 4.75 2.16
CA ALA A 87 0.35 5.46 3.19
C ALA A 87 0.75 6.94 3.23
N LEU A 88 -0.21 7.80 3.58
CA LEU A 88 0.00 9.24 3.68
C LEU A 88 0.04 9.66 5.16
N THR A 89 0.78 10.72 5.48
CA THR A 89 0.81 11.30 6.84
C THR A 89 -0.61 11.66 7.31
N GLY A 90 -0.88 11.51 8.60
CA GLY A 90 -2.22 11.67 9.17
C GLY A 90 -3.20 10.52 8.87
N HIS A 91 -2.87 9.58 7.97
CA HIS A 91 -3.63 8.37 7.71
C HIS A 91 -2.92 7.12 8.26
N THR A 92 -2.99 6.96 9.58
CA THR A 92 -2.34 5.87 10.33
C THR A 92 -3.16 4.57 10.33
N VAL A 93 -3.50 4.07 9.14
CA VAL A 93 -4.30 2.85 8.94
C VAL A 93 -3.48 1.79 8.18
N ALA A 94 -3.63 0.53 8.58
CA ALA A 94 -3.07 -0.62 7.88
C ALA A 94 -4.13 -1.71 7.72
N ASP A 95 -4.06 -2.42 6.59
CA ASP A 95 -5.05 -3.41 6.21
C ASP A 95 -4.45 -4.82 6.29
N ILE A 96 -5.18 -5.74 6.92
CA ILE A 96 -4.86 -7.17 6.95
C ILE A 96 -6.10 -7.92 6.45
N VAL A 97 -5.93 -8.69 5.38
CA VAL A 97 -6.95 -9.62 4.89
C VAL A 97 -6.76 -10.95 5.60
N ILE A 98 -7.84 -11.51 6.12
CA ILE A 98 -7.89 -12.84 6.72
C ILE A 98 -8.72 -13.74 5.81
N VAL A 99 -8.15 -14.89 5.45
CA VAL A 99 -8.83 -15.94 4.69
C VAL A 99 -9.37 -16.95 5.69
N MET A 100 -10.67 -17.20 5.66
CA MET A 100 -11.33 -18.16 6.55
C MET A 100 -11.54 -19.49 5.83
N GLN A 101 -11.35 -20.60 6.54
CA GLN A 101 -11.70 -21.94 6.03
C GLN A 101 -13.22 -22.16 5.99
N THR A 102 -13.96 -21.39 6.80
CA THR A 102 -15.41 -21.43 6.91
C THR A 102 -16.01 -20.13 6.42
N LEU A 103 -17.32 -20.13 6.12
CA LEU A 103 -18.02 -18.92 5.71
C LEU A 103 -17.95 -17.88 6.85
N PRO A 104 -17.50 -16.63 6.58
CA PRO A 104 -17.59 -15.55 7.55
C PRO A 104 -19.06 -15.29 7.90
N THR A 105 -19.42 -15.44 9.17
CA THR A 105 -20.79 -15.25 9.70
C THR A 105 -20.98 -13.87 10.30
#